data_AF-A0A349EIY3-F1
#
_entry.id   AF-A0A349EIY3-F1
#
_cell.length_a   1.000
_cell.length_b   1.000
_cell.length_c   1.000
_cell.angle_alpha   90.00
_cell.angle_beta   90.00
_cell.angle_gamma   90.00
#
_symmetry.space_group_name_H-M   'P 1'
#
loop_
_entity.id
_entity.type
_entity.pdbx_description
1 polymer ?
#
loop_
_entity_poly.entity_id
_entity_poly.type
_entity_poly.pdbx_seq_one_letter_code
_entity_poly.pdbx_strand_id
1 'polypeptide(L)'
;MKNIEHLLQSFRDDLPESSRTAAAIDRGAGLEEISELAEAEGFHKFASVLFEAEQEDLRTGPEAVEDAATGTETFIQEARKDLPDGSRTAAAIDRKASWEEISELAEEEGLHQMASVLFEAEQEQLRTTA
;
A
#
# COMPACT_ATOMS: atom_id res chain seq x y z
N MET A 1 4.59 -6.43 -13.54
CA MET A 1 6.02 -6.09 -13.44
C MET A 1 6.83 -6.98 -14.37
N LYS A 2 7.66 -6.44 -15.28
CA LYS A 2 8.49 -7.25 -16.21
C LYS A 2 9.98 -7.32 -15.84
N ASN A 3 10.39 -6.68 -14.74
CA ASN A 3 11.81 -6.56 -14.36
C ASN A 3 12.23 -7.54 -13.25
N ILE A 4 11.32 -7.93 -12.35
CA ILE A 4 11.70 -8.76 -11.19
C ILE A 4 12.01 -10.20 -11.60
N GLU A 5 11.20 -10.81 -12.49
CA GLU A 5 11.46 -12.15 -13.00
C GLU A 5 12.79 -12.22 -13.77
N HIS A 6 13.11 -11.18 -14.54
CA HIS A 6 14.38 -11.09 -15.28
C HIS A 6 15.57 -10.89 -14.33
N LEU A 7 15.39 -10.11 -13.24
CA LEU A 7 16.40 -9.94 -12.20
C LEU A 7 16.67 -11.26 -11.46
N LEU A 8 15.60 -11.98 -11.06
CA LEU A 8 15.69 -13.29 -10.40
C LEU A 8 16.42 -14.30 -11.31
N GLN A 9 16.07 -14.34 -12.60
CA GLN A 9 16.73 -15.23 -13.56
C GLN A 9 18.22 -14.89 -13.75
N SER A 10 18.55 -13.60 -13.88
CA SER A 10 19.94 -13.15 -14.03
C SER A 10 20.78 -13.53 -12.80
N PHE A 11 20.22 -13.38 -11.61
CA PHE A 11 20.91 -13.74 -10.37
C PHE A 11 21.03 -15.26 -10.19
N ARG A 12 20.01 -16.02 -10.63
CA ARG A 12 20.05 -17.48 -10.62
C ARG A 12 21.18 -18.04 -11.50
N ASP A 13 21.46 -17.41 -12.65
CA ASP A 13 22.54 -17.81 -13.55
C ASP A 13 23.93 -17.56 -12.93
N ASP A 14 24.06 -16.58 -12.04
CA ASP A 14 25.30 -16.23 -11.32
C ASP A 14 25.50 -17.03 -10.02
N LEU A 15 24.47 -17.76 -9.55
CA LEU A 15 24.53 -18.53 -8.31
C LEU A 15 25.01 -19.98 -8.53
N PRO A 16 25.77 -20.54 -7.57
CA PRO A 16 26.12 -21.95 -7.61
C PRO A 16 24.89 -22.83 -7.38
N GLU A 17 24.85 -24.00 -8.00
CA GLU A 17 23.78 -25.01 -7.86
C GLU A 17 23.54 -25.47 -6.40
N SER A 18 24.52 -25.27 -5.51
CA SER A 18 24.40 -25.58 -4.07
C SER A 18 23.78 -24.45 -3.24
N SER A 19 23.48 -23.30 -3.83
CA SER A 19 22.88 -22.15 -3.14
C SER A 19 21.42 -22.42 -2.82
N ARG A 20 21.03 -22.08 -1.59
CA ARG A 20 19.64 -22.14 -1.13
C ARG A 20 18.79 -21.07 -1.81
N THR A 21 19.38 -19.91 -2.07
CA THR A 21 18.77 -18.82 -2.86
C THR A 21 18.45 -19.30 -4.28
N ALA A 22 19.38 -20.00 -4.93
CA ALA A 22 19.15 -20.57 -6.27
C ALA A 22 17.98 -21.57 -6.27
N ALA A 23 17.96 -22.49 -5.30
CA ALA A 23 16.87 -23.46 -5.16
C ALA A 23 15.51 -22.79 -4.86
N ALA A 24 15.50 -21.66 -4.15
CA ALA A 24 14.28 -20.89 -3.89
C ALA A 24 13.75 -20.20 -5.16
N ILE A 25 14.65 -19.66 -5.99
CA ILE A 25 14.29 -19.09 -7.29
C ILE A 25 13.72 -20.18 -8.21
N ASP A 26 14.37 -21.34 -8.30
CA ASP A 26 13.96 -22.45 -9.19
C ASP A 26 12.56 -23.00 -8.89
N ARG A 27 12.14 -22.96 -7.62
CA ARG A 27 10.79 -23.38 -7.22
C ARG A 27 9.74 -22.26 -7.30
N GLY A 28 10.13 -21.05 -7.68
CA GLY A 28 9.24 -19.89 -7.70
C GLY A 28 8.78 -19.45 -6.31
N ALA A 29 9.68 -19.42 -5.32
CA ALA A 29 9.38 -18.89 -4.00
C ALA A 29 9.03 -17.39 -4.03
N GLY A 30 8.36 -16.90 -2.98
CA GLY A 30 8.05 -15.48 -2.84
C GLY A 30 9.30 -14.61 -2.64
N LEU A 31 9.20 -13.31 -2.93
CA LEU A 31 10.31 -12.37 -2.79
C LEU A 31 10.87 -12.31 -1.36
N GLU A 32 9.99 -12.36 -0.35
CA GLU A 32 10.34 -12.43 1.07
C GLU A 32 11.31 -13.59 1.34
N GLU A 33 10.90 -14.82 1.01
CA GLU A 33 11.69 -16.03 1.23
C GLU A 33 13.01 -16.04 0.45
N ILE A 34 13.01 -15.53 -0.80
CA ILE A 34 14.24 -15.43 -1.60
C ILE A 34 15.19 -14.38 -0.98
N SER A 35 14.65 -13.27 -0.47
CA SER A 35 15.44 -12.19 0.15
C SER A 35 16.13 -12.65 1.44
N GLU A 36 15.42 -13.39 2.30
CA GLU A 36 15.98 -13.93 3.55
C GLU A 36 17.12 -14.93 3.28
N LEU A 37 16.92 -15.81 2.29
CA LEU A 37 17.94 -16.78 1.89
C LEU A 37 19.16 -16.09 1.27
N ALA A 38 18.92 -15.05 0.46
CA ALA A 38 19.98 -14.23 -0.11
C ALA A 38 20.79 -13.53 0.99
N GLU A 39 20.13 -12.97 2.01
CA GLU A 39 20.80 -12.35 3.15
C GLU A 39 21.62 -13.37 3.94
N ALA A 40 21.05 -14.55 4.23
CA ALA A 40 21.71 -15.62 4.96
C ALA A 40 22.96 -16.17 4.24
N GLU A 41 22.97 -16.13 2.89
CA GLU A 41 24.12 -16.53 2.07
C GLU A 41 25.09 -15.38 1.78
N GLY A 42 24.83 -14.17 2.28
CA GLY A 42 25.73 -13.00 2.19
C GLY A 42 25.50 -12.13 0.95
N PHE A 43 24.44 -12.35 0.19
CA PHE A 43 24.05 -11.56 -0.98
C PHE A 43 23.24 -10.32 -0.58
N HIS A 44 23.75 -9.53 0.37
CA HIS A 44 23.02 -8.40 0.97
C HIS A 44 22.46 -7.41 -0.06
N LYS A 45 23.21 -7.08 -1.11
CA LYS A 45 22.73 -6.16 -2.16
C LYS A 45 21.52 -6.72 -2.90
N PHE A 46 21.49 -8.02 -3.14
CA PHE A 46 20.38 -8.68 -3.81
C PHE A 46 19.18 -8.78 -2.88
N ALA A 47 19.41 -9.20 -1.63
CA ALA A 47 18.38 -9.22 -0.59
C ALA A 47 17.70 -7.86 -0.42
N SER A 48 18.48 -6.76 -0.36
CA SER A 48 17.93 -5.40 -0.27
C SER A 48 17.05 -5.04 -1.47
N VAL A 49 17.50 -5.35 -2.70
CA VAL A 49 16.70 -5.08 -3.91
C VAL A 49 15.40 -5.89 -3.93
N LEU A 50 15.44 -7.16 -3.51
CA LEU A 50 14.25 -7.99 -3.44
C LEU A 50 13.27 -7.51 -2.36
N PHE A 51 13.78 -7.10 -1.20
CA PHE A 51 12.98 -6.54 -0.11
C PHE A 51 12.34 -5.20 -0.51
N GLU A 52 13.06 -4.35 -1.24
CA GLU A 52 12.50 -3.11 -1.80
C GLU A 52 11.38 -3.42 -2.81
N ALA A 53 11.61 -4.37 -3.72
CA ALA A 53 10.61 -4.79 -4.70
C ALA A 53 9.37 -5.43 -4.05
N GLU A 54 9.56 -6.23 -2.99
CA GLU A 54 8.47 -6.79 -2.18
C GLU A 54 7.63 -5.68 -1.54
N GLN A 55 8.28 -4.68 -0.93
CA GLN A 55 7.58 -3.54 -0.35
C GLN A 55 6.83 -2.69 -1.38
N GLU A 56 7.38 -2.53 -2.59
CA GLU A 56 6.68 -1.84 -3.68
C GLU A 56 5.43 -2.63 -4.14
N ASP A 57 5.52 -3.95 -4.22
CA ASP A 57 4.38 -4.82 -4.55
C ASP A 57 3.31 -4.78 -3.45
N LEU A 58 3.72 -4.85 -2.18
CA LEU A 58 2.82 -4.71 -1.03
C LEU A 58 2.11 -3.36 -1.00
N ARG A 59 2.80 -2.24 -1.30
CA ARG A 59 2.19 -0.90 -1.38
C ARG A 59 1.19 -0.76 -2.54
N THR A 60 1.36 -1.54 -3.60
CA THR A 60 0.51 -1.49 -4.79
C THR A 60 -0.57 -2.59 -4.75
N GLY A 61 -0.47 -3.52 -3.80
CA GLY A 61 -1.38 -4.64 -3.65
C GLY A 61 -2.75 -4.25 -3.07
N PRO A 62 -3.78 -5.09 -3.26
CA PRO A 62 -5.13 -4.85 -2.75
C PRO A 62 -5.17 -4.70 -1.22
N GLU A 63 -4.24 -5.34 -0.49
CA GLU A 63 -4.15 -5.24 0.98
C GLU A 63 -3.71 -3.84 1.45
N ALA A 64 -2.83 -3.13 0.72
CA ALA A 64 -2.50 -1.75 1.05
C ALA A 64 -3.65 -0.78 0.76
N VAL A 65 -4.48 -1.07 -0.26
CA VAL A 65 -5.70 -0.31 -0.55
C VAL A 65 -6.74 -0.51 0.55
N GLU A 66 -6.89 -1.74 1.05
CA GLU A 66 -7.78 -2.04 2.19
C GLU A 66 -7.30 -1.39 3.50
N ASP A 67 -5.99 -1.37 3.77
CA ASP A 67 -5.42 -0.70 4.94
C ASP A 67 -5.60 0.83 4.88
N ALA A 68 -5.36 1.43 3.72
CA ALA A 68 -5.60 2.85 3.49
C ALA A 68 -7.09 3.22 3.61
N ALA A 69 -8.00 2.40 3.06
CA ALA A 69 -9.43 2.60 3.20
C ALA A 69 -9.90 2.49 4.66
N THR A 70 -9.36 1.53 5.40
CA THR A 70 -9.64 1.35 6.83
C THR A 70 -9.09 2.52 7.66
N GLY A 71 -7.91 3.02 7.32
CA GLY A 71 -7.31 4.21 7.93
C GLY A 71 -8.15 5.46 7.72
N THR A 72 -8.60 5.70 6.48
CA THR A 72 -9.46 6.84 6.15
C THR A 72 -10.82 6.73 6.83
N GLU A 73 -11.43 5.55 6.90
CA GLU A 73 -12.68 5.36 7.65
C GLU A 73 -12.50 5.65 9.15
N THR A 74 -11.39 5.20 9.74
CA THR A 74 -11.06 5.51 11.14
C THR A 74 -10.91 7.02 11.36
N PHE A 75 -10.21 7.70 10.46
CA PHE A 75 -10.08 9.16 10.47
C PHE A 75 -11.44 9.88 10.39
N ILE A 76 -12.34 9.43 9.51
CA ILE A 76 -13.70 9.97 9.38
C ILE A 76 -14.48 9.83 10.69
N GLN A 77 -14.42 8.64 11.32
CA GLN A 77 -15.13 8.38 12.58
C GLN A 77 -14.57 9.20 13.75
N GLU A 78 -13.26 9.43 13.80
CA GLU A 78 -12.65 10.33 14.78
C GLU A 78 -13.07 11.78 14.53
N ALA A 79 -12.96 12.26 13.29
CA ALA A 79 -13.37 13.61 12.93
C ALA A 79 -14.85 13.88 13.26
N ARG A 80 -15.73 12.89 13.08
CA ARG A 80 -17.14 13.00 13.45
C ARG A 80 -17.38 13.32 14.92
N LYS A 81 -16.51 12.87 15.84
CA LYS A 81 -16.64 13.13 17.29
C LYS A 81 -16.40 14.60 17.63
N ASP A 82 -15.59 15.29 16.83
CA ASP A 82 -15.24 16.69 17.02
C ASP A 82 -16.19 17.65 16.26
N LEU A 83 -17.06 17.11 15.40
CA LEU A 83 -18.03 17.90 14.65
C LEU A 83 -19.33 18.15 15.43
N PRO A 84 -19.87 19.38 15.38
CA PRO A 84 -21.17 19.68 15.98
C PRO A 84 -22.31 18.97 15.23
N ASP A 85 -23.37 18.57 15.94
CA ASP A 85 -24.50 17.84 15.33
C ASP A 85 -25.27 18.63 14.26
N GLY A 86 -25.07 19.95 14.18
CA GLY A 86 -25.63 20.80 13.12
C GLY A 86 -24.77 20.88 11.85
N SER A 87 -23.58 20.26 11.83
CA SER A 87 -22.69 20.25 10.66
C SER A 87 -23.26 19.36 9.57
N ARG A 88 -23.19 19.84 8.33
CA ARG A 88 -23.56 19.07 7.14
C ARG A 88 -22.56 17.94 6.90
N THR A 89 -21.27 18.19 7.17
CA THR A 89 -20.23 17.15 7.14
C THR A 89 -20.53 16.05 8.16
N ALA A 90 -20.93 16.40 9.39
CA ALA A 90 -21.33 15.41 10.40
C ALA A 90 -22.51 14.53 9.92
N ALA A 91 -23.55 15.16 9.37
CA ALA A 91 -24.70 14.44 8.83
C ALA A 91 -24.32 13.53 7.63
N ALA A 92 -23.36 13.95 6.80
CA ALA A 92 -22.84 13.17 5.69
C ALA A 92 -22.07 11.93 6.15
N ILE A 93 -21.28 12.07 7.21
CA ILE A 93 -20.57 10.94 7.84
C ILE A 93 -21.59 9.96 8.46
N ASP A 94 -22.59 10.45 9.18
CA ASP A 94 -23.59 9.61 9.86
C ASP A 94 -24.40 8.75 8.88
N ARG A 95 -24.64 9.25 7.66
CA ARG A 95 -25.30 8.49 6.58
C ARG A 95 -24.33 7.67 5.72
N LYS A 96 -23.04 7.64 6.04
CA LYS A 96 -21.98 6.96 5.28
C LYS A 96 -21.93 7.39 3.81
N ALA A 97 -21.92 8.70 3.59
CA ALA A 97 -21.74 9.29 2.25
C ALA A 97 -20.38 8.91 1.62
N SER A 98 -20.23 9.15 0.32
CA SER A 98 -18.93 8.97 -0.35
C SER A 98 -17.89 9.95 0.19
N TRP A 99 -16.60 9.59 0.07
CA TRP A 99 -15.51 10.47 0.47
C TRP A 99 -15.53 11.79 -0.30
N GLU A 100 -15.85 11.76 -1.60
CA GLU A 100 -16.09 12.94 -2.42
C GLU A 100 -17.10 13.89 -1.77
N GLU A 101 -18.29 13.37 -1.42
CA GLU A 101 -19.39 14.19 -0.87
C GLU A 101 -19.06 14.70 0.55
N ILE A 102 -18.40 13.88 1.38
CA ILE A 102 -17.93 14.32 2.70
C ILE A 102 -16.85 15.39 2.54
N SER A 103 -15.94 15.26 1.57
CA SER A 103 -14.86 16.22 1.31
C SER A 103 -15.40 17.57 0.84
N GLU A 104 -16.40 17.57 -0.05
CA GLU A 104 -17.03 18.80 -0.55
C GLU A 104 -17.72 19.55 0.58
N LEU A 105 -18.52 18.85 1.39
CA LEU A 105 -19.19 19.46 2.55
C LEU A 105 -18.18 19.96 3.59
N ALA A 106 -17.10 19.19 3.83
CA ALA A 106 -16.02 19.60 4.71
C ALA A 106 -15.36 20.91 4.23
N GLU A 107 -15.09 21.05 2.94
CA GLU A 107 -14.53 22.27 2.36
C GLU A 107 -15.49 23.46 2.51
N GLU A 108 -16.78 23.26 2.22
CA GLU A 108 -17.79 24.31 2.40
C GLU A 108 -17.96 24.77 3.85
N GLU A 109 -17.72 23.89 4.83
CA GLU A 109 -17.78 24.19 6.27
C GLU A 109 -16.42 24.64 6.85
N GLY A 110 -15.38 24.77 6.02
CA GLY A 110 -14.05 25.25 6.41
C GLY A 110 -13.16 24.20 7.09
N LEU A 111 -13.53 22.92 7.00
CA LEU A 111 -12.80 21.76 7.50
C LEU A 111 -11.73 21.32 6.47
N HIS A 112 -10.90 22.27 6.03
CA HIS A 112 -9.96 22.10 4.91
C HIS A 112 -9.03 20.90 5.06
N GLN A 113 -8.59 20.59 6.29
CA GLN A 113 -7.74 19.43 6.54
C GLN A 113 -8.47 18.12 6.25
N MET A 114 -9.74 18.02 6.65
CA MET A 114 -10.56 16.85 6.39
C MET A 114 -10.87 16.72 4.90
N ALA A 115 -11.23 17.83 4.25
CA ALA A 115 -11.46 17.85 2.80
C ALA A 115 -10.22 17.39 2.02
N SER A 116 -9.04 17.90 2.38
CA SER A 116 -7.77 17.53 1.73
C SER A 116 -7.43 16.05 1.91
N VAL A 117 -7.52 15.53 3.14
CA VAL A 117 -7.24 14.11 3.44
C VAL A 117 -8.17 13.18 2.66
N LEU A 118 -9.47 13.48 2.61
CA LEU A 118 -10.45 12.66 1.90
C LEU A 118 -10.25 12.70 0.39
N PHE A 119 -9.94 13.87 -0.17
CA PHE A 119 -9.67 14.04 -1.59
C PHE A 119 -8.39 13.33 -2.03
N GLU A 120 -7.35 13.34 -1.19
CA GLU A 120 -6.11 12.58 -1.45
C GLU A 120 -6.35 11.08 -1.38
N ALA A 121 -7.08 10.61 -0.37
CA ALA A 121 -7.41 9.19 -0.22
C ALA A 121 -8.25 8.67 -1.40
N GLU A 122 -9.21 9.45 -1.89
CA GLU A 122 -10.00 9.10 -3.08
C GLU A 122 -9.13 8.97 -4.34
N GLN A 123 -8.24 9.94 -4.57
CA GLN A 123 -7.31 9.87 -5.70
C GLN A 123 -6.36 8.67 -5.62
N GLU A 124 -5.90 8.32 -4.42
CA GLU A 124 -5.05 7.16 -4.22
C GLU A 124 -5.80 5.85 -4.51
N GLN A 125 -7.05 5.71 -4.06
CA GLN A 125 -7.89 4.56 -4.43
C GLN A 125 -8.08 4.46 -5.95
N LEU A 126 -8.36 5.57 -6.62
CA LEU A 126 -8.53 5.59 -8.08
C LEU A 126 -7.23 5.23 -8.82
N ARG A 127 -6.06 5.62 -8.29
CA ARG A 127 -4.77 5.26 -8.87
C ARG A 127 -4.45 3.78 -8.73
N THR A 128 -4.79 3.17 -7.59
CA THR A 128 -4.45 1.75 -7.33
C THR A 128 -5.48 0.78 -7.92
N THR A 129 -6.69 1.26 -8.25
CA THR A 129 -7.74 0.45 -8.91
C THR A 129 -7.78 0.58 -10.44
N ALA A 130 -6.98 1.46 -11.04
CA ALA A 130 -6.90 1.70 -12.50
C ALA A 130 -5.75 0.91 -13.17
#